data_AF-A0A918WJK5-F1
#
_entry.id   AF-A0A918WJK5-F1
#
_cell.length_a   1.000
_cell.length_b   1.000
_cell.length_c   1.000
_cell.angle_alpha   90.00
_cell.angle_beta   90.00
_cell.angle_gamma   90.00
#
_symmetry.space_group_name_H-M   'P 1'
#
loop_
_entity.id
_entity.type
_entity.pdbx_description
1 polymer ?
#
loop_
_entity_poly.entity_id
_entity_poly.type
_entity_poly.pdbx_seq_one_letter_code
_entity_poly.pdbx_strand_id
1 'polypeptide(L)'
;MNDNLPTKPSSAFATFTYVSFAVAAVMMAGGIYFLEASFAAKGFYSMSALMLVHTTVSATKLMRDNEESTRLHNRLEEARTERLLMEVNAGKTSL
;
A
#
# COMPACT_ATOMS: atom_id res chain seq x y z
N MET A 1 24.34 2.51 9.18
CA MET A 1 23.06 2.45 8.46
C MET A 1 22.68 0.99 8.30
N ASN A 2 21.65 0.53 9.00
CA ASN A 2 21.06 -0.79 8.75
C ASN A 2 20.00 -0.58 7.65
N ASP A 3 20.43 -0.65 6.40
CA ASP A 3 19.55 -0.51 5.24
C ASP A 3 18.65 -1.74 5.13
N ASN A 4 17.57 -1.76 5.92
CA ASN A 4 16.45 -2.67 5.74
C ASN A 4 15.69 -2.24 4.48
N LEU A 5 16.34 -2.38 3.32
CA LEU A 5 15.73 -2.17 2.02
C LEU A 5 14.49 -3.06 1.96
N PRO A 6 13.30 -2.51 1.65
CA PRO A 6 12.11 -3.32 1.52
C PRO A 6 12.36 -4.42 0.49
N THR A 7 12.46 -5.66 0.97
CA THR A 7 12.72 -6.82 0.12
C THR A 7 11.54 -7.00 -0.81
N LYS A 8 11.79 -6.95 -2.12
CA LYS A 8 10.75 -7.20 -3.12
C LYS A 8 10.16 -8.59 -2.88
N PRO A 9 8.82 -8.72 -2.78
CA PRO A 9 8.21 -10.03 -2.64
C PRO A 9 8.59 -10.93 -3.82
N SER A 10 8.80 -12.21 -3.55
CA SER A 10 9.13 -13.21 -4.58
C SER A 10 8.05 -13.23 -5.67
N SER A 11 8.47 -13.43 -6.92
CA SER A 11 7.56 -13.54 -8.07
C SER A 11 6.48 -14.60 -7.87
N ALA A 12 6.84 -15.73 -7.23
CA ALA A 12 5.89 -16.81 -6.96
C ALA A 12 4.77 -16.38 -6.01
N PHE A 13 5.11 -15.61 -4.98
CA PHE A 13 4.13 -15.09 -4.03
C PHE A 13 3.19 -14.07 -4.69
N ALA A 14 3.74 -13.18 -5.53
CA ALA A 14 2.93 -12.23 -6.29
C ALA A 14 1.89 -12.94 -7.19
N THR A 15 2.32 -13.93 -7.97
CA THR A 15 1.41 -14.72 -8.82
C THR A 15 0.36 -15.45 -7.97
N PHE A 16 0.76 -16.08 -6.86
CA PHE A 16 -0.16 -16.75 -5.95
C PHE A 16 -1.24 -15.80 -5.39
N THR A 17 -0.86 -14.58 -5.00
CA THR A 17 -1.82 -13.58 -4.52
C THR A 17 -2.82 -13.18 -5.61
N TYR A 18 -2.37 -12.93 -6.84
CA TYR A 18 -3.27 -12.58 -7.94
C TYR A 18 -4.24 -13.71 -8.30
N VAL A 19 -3.76 -14.95 -8.34
CA VAL A 19 -4.60 -16.13 -8.59
C VAL A 19 -5.61 -16.34 -7.47
N SER A 20 -5.18 -16.24 -6.21
CA SER A 20 -6.06 -16.37 -5.05
C SER A 20 -7.17 -15.33 -5.03
N PHE A 21 -6.84 -14.08 -5.38
CA PHE A 21 -7.82 -13.00 -5.50
C PHE A 21 -8.82 -13.28 -6.63
N ALA A 22 -8.35 -13.76 -7.79
CA ALA A 22 -9.23 -14.11 -8.91
C ALA A 22 -10.20 -15.24 -8.53
N VAL A 23 -9.70 -16.29 -7.86
CA VAL A 23 -10.54 -17.39 -7.37
C VAL A 23 -11.58 -16.87 -6.37
N ALA A 24 -11.18 -16.04 -5.40
CA ALA A 24 -12.11 -15.46 -4.43
C ALA A 24 -13.19 -14.59 -5.11
N ALA A 25 -12.82 -13.78 -6.10
CA ALA A 25 -13.76 -12.96 -6.86
C ALA A 25 -14.78 -13.80 -7.63
N VAL A 26 -14.33 -14.89 -8.26
CA VAL A 26 -15.21 -15.85 -8.96
C VAL A 26 -16.13 -16.56 -7.98
N MET A 27 -15.63 -16.98 -6.81
CA MET A 27 -16.45 -17.59 -5.77
C MET A 27 -17.54 -16.64 -5.28
N MET A 28 -17.22 -15.36 -5.06
CA MET A 28 -18.20 -14.35 -4.65
C MET A 28 -19.25 -14.12 -5.74
N ALA A 29 -18.83 -13.93 -7.00
CA ALA A 29 -19.74 -13.75 -8.12
C ALA A 29 -20.64 -14.97 -8.34
N GLY A 30 -20.07 -16.18 -8.26
CA GLY A 30 -20.82 -17.43 -8.31
C GLY A 30 -21.83 -17.54 -7.16
N GLY A 31 -21.43 -17.19 -5.93
CA GLY A 31 -22.32 -17.16 -4.78
C GLY A 31 -23.52 -16.23 -4.98
N ILE A 32 -23.32 -15.02 -5.49
CA ILE A 32 -24.40 -14.07 -5.81
C ILE A 32 -25.29 -14.62 -6.94
N TYR A 33 -24.71 -15.30 -7.94
CA TYR A 33 -25.46 -15.86 -9.05
C TYR A 33 -26.41 -16.98 -8.58
N PHE A 34 -25.89 -17.94 -7.80
CA PHE A 34 -26.66 -19.08 -7.28
C PHE A 34 -27.57 -18.73 -6.10
N LEU A 35 -27.39 -17.57 -5.46
CA LEU A 35 -28.26 -17.12 -4.38
C LEU A 35 -29.71 -16.95 -4.88
N GLU A 36 -30.66 -17.62 -4.24
CA GLU A 36 -32.08 -17.44 -4.51
C GLU A 36 -32.58 -16.19 -3.77
N ALA A 37 -32.48 -15.04 -4.44
CA ALA A 37 -32.86 -13.74 -3.90
C ALA A 37 -33.42 -12.84 -5.00
N SER A 38 -34.11 -11.77 -4.59
CA SER A 38 -34.62 -10.76 -5.53
C SER A 38 -33.49 -10.05 -6.27
N PHE A 39 -33.79 -9.52 -7.47
CA PHE A 39 -32.82 -8.77 -8.26
C PHE A 39 -32.19 -7.60 -7.48
N ALA A 40 -33.00 -6.90 -6.69
CA ALA A 40 -32.53 -5.81 -5.82
C ALA A 40 -31.53 -6.30 -4.75
N ALA A 41 -31.80 -7.46 -4.12
CA ALA A 41 -30.88 -8.03 -3.13
C ALA A 41 -29.55 -8.47 -3.78
N LYS A 42 -29.60 -9.12 -4.96
CA LYS A 42 -28.37 -9.47 -5.71
C LYS A 42 -27.56 -8.23 -6.08
N GLY A 43 -28.23 -7.15 -6.49
CA GLY A 43 -27.60 -5.86 -6.77
C GLY A 43 -26.97 -5.22 -5.54
N PHE A 44 -27.62 -5.31 -4.38
CA PHE A 44 -27.04 -4.81 -3.12
C PHE A 44 -25.75 -5.57 -2.77
N TYR A 45 -25.77 -6.90 -2.79
CA TYR A 45 -24.58 -7.70 -2.49
C TYR A 45 -23.44 -7.47 -3.48
N SER A 46 -23.73 -7.33 -4.78
CA SER A 46 -22.68 -7.05 -5.77
C SER A 46 -22.04 -5.68 -5.57
N MET A 47 -22.85 -4.64 -5.33
CA MET A 47 -22.35 -3.29 -5.04
C MET A 47 -21.54 -3.25 -3.76
N SER A 48 -22.03 -3.86 -2.68
CA SER A 48 -21.29 -3.96 -1.42
C SER A 48 -19.95 -4.68 -1.59
N ALA A 49 -19.92 -5.81 -2.31
CA ALA A 49 -18.69 -6.55 -2.57
C ALA A 49 -17.67 -5.71 -3.36
N LEU A 50 -18.11 -5.05 -4.44
CA LEU A 50 -17.24 -4.20 -5.26
C LEU A 50 -16.68 -3.02 -4.46
N MET A 51 -17.53 -2.34 -3.68
CA MET A 51 -17.13 -1.19 -2.89
C MET A 51 -16.16 -1.59 -1.77
N LEU A 52 -16.39 -2.73 -1.12
CA LEU A 52 -15.50 -3.25 -0.09
C LEU A 52 -14.12 -3.60 -0.66
N VAL A 53 -14.06 -4.27 -1.82
CA VAL A 53 -12.80 -4.59 -2.50
C VAL A 53 -12.06 -3.32 -2.92
N HIS A 54 -12.77 -2.37 -3.53
CA HIS A 54 -12.21 -1.08 -3.95
C HIS A 54 -11.57 -0.33 -2.76
N THR A 55 -12.33 -0.15 -1.68
CA THR A 55 -11.87 0.57 -0.49
C THR A 55 -10.71 -0.15 0.21
N THR A 56 -10.70 -1.49 0.23
CA THR A 56 -9.57 -2.27 0.78
C THR A 56 -8.28 -2.04 -0.01
N VAL A 57 -8.35 -2.02 -1.35
CA VAL A 57 -7.18 -1.73 -2.19
C VAL A 57 -6.71 -0.29 -1.98
N SER A 58 -7.63 0.67 -1.93
CA SER A 58 -7.31 2.08 -1.66
C SER A 58 -6.70 2.27 -0.27
N ALA A 59 -7.22 1.59 0.76
CA ALA A 59 -6.65 1.61 2.11
C ALA A 59 -5.24 1.03 2.15
N THR A 60 -5.00 -0.09 1.44
CA THR A 60 -3.65 -0.68 1.34
C THR A 60 -2.66 0.27 0.67
N LYS A 61 -3.10 0.99 -0.38
CA LYS A 61 -2.27 2.02 -1.02
C LYS A 61 -1.97 3.15 -0.04
N LEU A 62 -2.99 3.68 0.65
CA LEU A 62 -2.82 4.73 1.64
C LEU A 62 -1.82 4.35 2.75
N MET A 63 -1.86 3.11 3.23
CA MET A 63 -0.90 2.63 4.23
C MET A 63 0.54 2.63 3.68
N ARG A 64 0.74 2.16 2.44
CA ARG A 64 2.06 2.16 1.78
C ARG A 64 2.56 3.56 1.52
N ASP A 65 1.70 4.44 1.00
CA ASP A 65 2.02 5.82 0.70
C ASP A 65 2.40 6.59 1.99
N ASN A 66 1.74 6.30 3.12
CA ASN A 66 2.10 6.84 4.43
C ASN A 66 3.47 6.34 4.91
N GLU A 67 3.74 5.04 4.81
CA GLU A 67 5.05 4.47 5.17
C GLU A 67 6.19 5.06 4.33
N GLU A 68 5.97 5.24 3.03
CA GLU A 68 6.93 5.87 2.11
C GLU A 68 7.12 7.36 2.45
N SER A 69 6.04 8.10 2.69
CA SER A 69 6.08 9.52 3.06
C SER A 69 6.90 9.76 4.34
N THR A 70 6.67 8.98 5.39
CA THR A 70 7.45 9.10 6.65
C THR A 70 8.93 8.81 6.43
N ARG A 71 9.28 7.78 5.66
CA ARG A 71 10.68 7.46 5.35
C ARG A 71 11.37 8.58 4.56
N LEU A 72 10.67 9.18 3.60
CA LEU A 72 11.19 10.30 2.81
C LEU A 72 11.39 11.55 3.67
N HIS A 73 10.48 11.82 4.60
CA HIS A 73 10.58 12.95 5.53
C HIS A 73 11.83 12.83 6.41
N ASN A 74 12.05 11.68 7.05
CA ASN A 74 13.20 11.46 7.93
C ASN A 74 14.54 11.61 7.17
N ARG A 75 14.63 11.08 5.94
CA ARG A 75 15.82 11.22 5.09
C ARG A 75 16.08 12.67 4.70
N LEU A 76 15.04 13.47 4.47
CA LEU A 76 15.17 14.88 4.15
C LEU A 76 15.63 15.69 5.37
N GLU A 77 15.10 15.38 6.56
CA GLU A 77 15.52 16.01 7.81
C GLU A 77 16.99 15.70 8.13
N GLU A 78 17.43 14.45 7.96
CA GLU A 78 18.84 14.06 8.11
C GLU A 78 19.75 14.82 7.14
N ALA A 79 19.42 14.87 5.85
CA ALA A 79 20.22 15.59 4.86
C ALA A 79 20.26 17.10 5.09
N ARG A 80 19.16 17.71 5.56
CA ARG A 80 19.13 19.13 5.94
C ARG A 80 19.98 19.39 7.18
N THR A 81 19.87 18.52 8.18
CA THR A 81 20.67 18.60 9.41
C THR A 81 22.15 18.48 9.10
N GLU A 82 22.54 17.53 8.25
CA GLU A 82 23.92 17.34 7.81
C GLU A 82 24.46 18.57 7.08
N ARG A 83 23.69 19.18 6.16
CA ARG A 83 24.10 20.42 5.49
C ARG A 83 24.32 21.59 6.44
N LEU A 84 23.40 21.80 7.39
CA LEU A 84 23.52 22.86 8.40
C LEU A 84 24.77 22.68 9.26
N LEU A 85 25.07 21.44 9.68
CA LEU A 85 26.29 21.14 10.44
C LEU A 85 27.56 21.43 9.63
N MET A 86 27.58 21.10 8.34
CA MET A 86 28.71 21.40 7.45
C MET A 86 28.93 22.90 7.29
N GLU A 87 27.86 23.68 7.08
CA GLU A 87 27.92 25.14 6.97
C GLU A 87 28.47 25.80 8.24
N VAL A 88 27.99 25.38 9.42
CA VAL A 88 28.47 25.89 10.72
C VAL A 88 29.94 25.54 10.95
N ASN A 89 30.36 24.32 10.62
CA ASN A 89 31.75 23.89 10.79
C ASN A 89 32.71 24.58 9.81
N ALA A 90 32.28 24.80 8.56
CA ALA A 90 33.04 25.55 7.56
C ALA A 90 33.26 27.00 7.99
N GLY A 91 32.25 27.66 8.54
CA GLY A 91 32.37 29.02 9.08
C GLY A 91 33.38 29.13 10.23
N LYS A 92 33.45 28.10 11.10
CA LYS A 92 34.34 28.07 12.27
C LYS A 92 35.82 27.81 11.93
N THR A 93 36.12 27.28 10.74
CA THR A 93 37.50 26.96 10.31
C THR A 93 38.18 28.14 9.59
N SER A 94 37.47 29.26 9.40
CA SER A 94 37.98 30.46 8.70
C SER A 94 38.46 31.61 9.62
N LEU A 95 38.53 31.36 10.94
CA LEU A 95 39.09 32.25 11.98
C LEU A 95 40.24 31.53 12.70
#